data_AF-A0A3P3DQF3-F1
#
_entry.id   AF-A0A3P3DQF3-F1
#
_cell.length_a   1.000
_cell.length_b   1.000
_cell.length_c   1.000
_cell.angle_alpha   90.00
_cell.angle_beta   90.00
_cell.angle_gamma   90.00
#
_symmetry.space_group_name_H-M   'P 1'
#
loop_
_entity.id
_entity.type
_entity.pdbx_description
1 polymer ?
#
loop_
_entity_poly.entity_id
_entity_poly.type
_entity_poly.pdbx_seq_one_letter_code
_entity_poly.pdbx_strand_id
1 'polypeptide(L)'
;MHVTQHTPLQAADLTAGNLNGATIFGPSQERVGHVCALQGGGTQARVLVDLRDSRRPVSLPLSELSFSRDAGQALRADARWTRAELQSWTVPDS
;
A
#
# COMPACT_ATOMS: atom_id res chain seq x y z
N MET A 1 -2.38 -28.61 -5.86
CA MET A 1 -1.97 -27.35 -6.50
C MET A 1 -2.98 -26.30 -6.06
N HIS A 2 -2.64 -25.44 -5.10
CA HIS A 2 -3.59 -24.50 -4.50
C HIS A 2 -3.55 -23.19 -5.31
N VAL A 3 -4.52 -23.00 -6.21
CA VAL A 3 -4.65 -21.75 -6.96
C VAL A 3 -5.46 -20.80 -6.07
N THR A 4 -4.76 -20.08 -5.20
CA THR A 4 -5.33 -18.93 -4.50
C THR A 4 -5.71 -17.91 -5.58
N GLN A 5 -7.01 -17.64 -5.71
CA GLN A 5 -7.59 -16.78 -6.75
C GLN A 5 -7.33 -15.29 -6.48
N HIS A 6 -6.07 -14.89 -6.29
CA HIS A 6 -5.71 -13.48 -6.28
C HIS A 6 -5.77 -12.98 -7.71
N THR A 7 -6.88 -12.36 -8.11
CA THR A 7 -6.93 -11.64 -9.39
C THR A 7 -6.08 -10.38 -9.24
N PRO A 8 -4.92 -10.28 -9.93
CA PRO A 8 -4.14 -9.06 -9.91
C PRO A 8 -4.99 -7.93 -10.52
N LEU A 9 -4.97 -6.75 -9.90
CA LEU A 9 -5.68 -5.61 -10.43
C LEU A 9 -5.11 -5.24 -11.79
N GLN A 10 -5.98 -5.05 -12.77
CA GLN A 10 -5.57 -4.55 -14.07
C GLN A 10 -5.11 -3.10 -13.93
N ALA A 11 -4.18 -2.66 -14.77
CA ALA A 11 -3.64 -1.30 -14.73
C ALA A 11 -4.73 -0.21 -14.85
N ALA A 12 -5.84 -0.52 -15.51
CA ALA A 12 -7.00 0.37 -15.61
C ALA A 12 -7.78 0.53 -14.28
N ASP A 13 -7.66 -0.43 -13.36
CA ASP A 13 -8.31 -0.46 -12.05
C ASP A 13 -7.40 0.10 -10.94
N LEU A 14 -6.11 0.30 -11.24
CA LEU A 14 -5.10 0.94 -10.39
C LEU A 14 -5.22 2.47 -10.42
N THR A 15 -6.41 2.99 -10.12
CA THR A 15 -6.66 4.43 -10.08
C THR A 15 -6.70 4.94 -8.64
N ALA A 16 -6.42 6.23 -8.47
CA ALA A 16 -6.46 6.88 -7.16
C ALA A 16 -7.78 6.65 -6.43
N GLY A 17 -8.91 6.71 -7.14
CA GLY A 17 -10.24 6.51 -6.56
C GLY A 17 -10.50 5.07 -6.12
N ASN A 18 -9.96 4.09 -6.84
CA ASN A 18 -10.07 2.69 -6.45
C ASN A 18 -9.16 2.36 -5.27
N LEU A 19 -7.88 2.78 -5.34
CA LEU A 19 -6.89 2.48 -4.32
C LEU A 19 -7.13 3.25 -3.01
N ASN A 20 -7.89 4.35 -3.06
CA ASN A 20 -8.26 5.12 -1.88
C ASN A 20 -8.99 4.23 -0.85
N GLY A 21 -8.51 4.25 0.40
CA GLY A 21 -9.09 3.44 1.47
C GLY A 21 -8.64 1.97 1.47
N ALA A 22 -7.76 1.54 0.56
CA ALA A 22 -7.16 0.21 0.63
C ALA A 22 -6.35 0.06 1.92
N THR A 23 -6.48 -1.10 2.58
CA THR A 23 -5.73 -1.38 3.81
C THR A 23 -4.35 -1.90 3.44
N ILE A 24 -3.32 -1.30 4.04
CA ILE A 24 -1.93 -1.67 3.78
C ILE A 24 -1.42 -2.60 4.87
N PHE A 25 -0.88 -3.72 4.44
CA PHE A 25 -0.27 -4.73 5.27
C PHE A 25 1.23 -4.77 5.02
N GLY A 26 2.00 -4.98 6.10
CA GLY A 26 3.43 -5.23 6.00
C GLY A 26 3.73 -6.69 5.69
N PRO A 27 5.02 -7.06 5.55
CA PRO A 27 5.44 -8.43 5.25
C PRO A 27 5.01 -9.45 6.31
N SER A 28 4.76 -9.00 7.54
CA SER A 28 4.25 -9.83 8.64
C SER A 28 2.72 -9.89 8.72
N GLN A 29 2.00 -9.49 7.67
CA GLN A 29 0.54 -9.34 7.64
C GLN A 29 -0.02 -8.43 8.75
N GLU A 30 0.82 -7.55 9.30
CA GLU A 30 0.41 -6.54 10.26
C GLU A 30 -0.26 -5.35 9.56
N ARG A 31 -1.27 -4.75 10.19
CA ARG A 31 -1.91 -3.54 9.66
C ARG A 31 -0.99 -2.34 9.87
N VAL A 32 -0.30 -1.92 8.80
CA VAL A 32 0.60 -0.77 8.80
C VAL A 32 -0.19 0.53 8.74
N GLY A 33 -1.23 0.57 7.89
CA GLY A 33 -2.02 1.78 7.66
C GLY A 33 -3.06 1.62 6.56
N HIS A 34 -3.44 2.75 5.96
CA HIS A 34 -4.37 2.79 4.84
C HIS A 34 -3.91 3.78 3.77
N VAL A 35 -4.32 3.53 2.53
CA VAL A 35 -4.05 4.45 1.42
C VAL A 35 -4.88 5.71 1.59
N CYS A 36 -4.19 6.84 1.72
CA CYS A 36 -4.80 8.15 1.86
C CYS A 36 -5.13 8.74 0.48
N ALA A 37 -4.19 8.68 -0.46
CA ALA A 37 -4.37 9.11 -1.85
C ALA A 37 -3.28 8.54 -2.76
N LEU A 38 -3.54 8.50 -4.07
CA LEU A 38 -2.51 8.24 -5.08
C LEU A 38 -2.16 9.57 -5.76
N GLN A 39 -0.88 9.84 -5.91
CA GLN A 39 -0.33 10.96 -6.68
C GLN A 39 0.34 10.46 -7.96
N GLY A 40 -0.01 11.08 -9.07
CA GLY A 40 0.52 10.72 -10.39
C GLY A 40 -0.26 9.61 -11.07
N GLY A 41 0.28 9.13 -12.20
CA GLY A 41 -0.30 8.05 -13.01
C GLY A 41 0.77 7.37 -13.86
N GLY A 42 0.53 6.12 -14.24
CA GLY A 42 1.49 5.29 -14.96
C GLY A 42 2.67 4.85 -14.07
N THR A 43 3.86 4.75 -14.66
CA THR A 43 5.06 4.16 -14.03
C THR A 43 5.65 4.98 -12.88
N GLN A 44 5.28 6.26 -12.75
CA GLN A 44 5.77 7.16 -11.69
C GLN A 44 4.72 7.43 -10.61
N ALA A 45 3.64 6.64 -10.56
CA ALA A 45 2.61 6.80 -9.55
C ALA A 45 3.18 6.56 -8.14
N ARG A 46 2.81 7.41 -7.19
CA ARG A 46 3.15 7.33 -5.78
C ARG A 46 1.89 7.25 -4.93
N VAL A 47 1.90 6.40 -3.92
CA VAL A 47 0.81 6.19 -2.98
C VAL A 47 1.17 6.91 -1.68
N LEU A 48 0.27 7.75 -1.21
CA LEU A 48 0.32 8.34 0.12
C LEU A 48 -0.31 7.38 1.11
N VAL A 49 0.49 6.92 2.06
CA VAL A 49 0.11 5.97 3.10
C VAL A 49 -0.01 6.70 4.41
N ASP A 50 -1.20 6.68 5.01
CA ASP A 50 -1.39 7.18 6.37
C ASP A 50 -1.12 6.06 7.37
N LEU A 51 -0.04 6.23 8.13
CA LEU A 51 0.28 5.40 9.28
C LEU A 51 -0.45 6.05 10.47
N ARG A 52 -1.29 5.31 11.19
CA ARG A 52 -2.12 5.85 12.30
C ARG A 52 -1.35 6.56 13.41
N ASP A 53 -0.04 6.38 13.44
CA ASP A 53 0.89 6.90 14.45
C ASP A 53 1.84 7.96 13.88
N SER A 54 1.94 8.04 12.55
CA SER A 54 2.69 9.11 11.87
C SER A 54 1.73 10.25 11.58
N ARG A 55 2.05 11.43 12.11
CA ARG A 55 1.31 12.66 11.81
C ARG A 55 1.41 13.10 10.34
N ARG A 56 2.24 12.43 9.53
CA ARG A 56 2.46 12.72 8.10
C ARG A 56 2.33 11.44 7.28
N PRO A 57 1.61 11.48 6.15
CA PRO A 57 1.55 10.36 5.24
C PRO A 57 2.91 10.12 4.59
N VAL A 58 3.26 8.85 4.42
CA VAL A 58 4.48 8.42 3.75
C VAL A 58 4.19 8.25 2.26
N SER A 59 4.98 8.90 1.40
CA SER A 59 4.86 8.69 -0.05
C SER A 59 5.72 7.51 -0.48
N LEU A 60 5.09 6.44 -0.97
CA LEU A 60 5.77 5.25 -1.49
C LEU A 60 5.49 5.09 -2.99
N PRO A 61 6.46 4.65 -3.80
CA PRO A 61 6.20 4.33 -5.19
C PRO A 61 5.22 3.16 -5.30
N LEU A 62 4.23 3.28 -6.19
CA LEU A 62 3.22 2.23 -6.44
C LEU A 62 3.90 0.90 -6.83
N SER A 63 5.02 0.95 -7.54
CA SER A 63 5.79 -0.24 -7.95
C SER A 63 6.34 -1.08 -6.80
N GLU A 64 6.46 -0.50 -5.60
CA GLU A 64 6.91 -1.21 -4.40
C GLU A 64 5.74 -1.74 -3.55
N LEU A 65 4.50 -1.40 -3.94
CA LEU A 65 3.28 -1.85 -3.29
C LEU A 65 2.56 -2.86 -4.16
N SER A 66 2.23 -4.00 -3.57
CA SER A 66 1.50 -5.07 -4.26
C SER A 66 0.01 -4.96 -3.95
N PHE A 67 -0.77 -4.46 -4.90
CA PHE A 67 -2.22 -4.37 -4.75
C PHE A 67 -2.90 -5.65 -5.21
N SER A 68 -3.74 -6.22 -4.37
CA SER A 68 -4.55 -7.40 -4.67
C SER A 68 -5.98 -7.18 -4.19
N ARG A 69 -6.95 -7.71 -4.93
CA ARG A 69 -8.34 -7.72 -4.50
C ARG A 69 -8.56 -8.98 -3.68
N ASP A 70 -9.00 -8.81 -2.44
CA ASP A 70 -9.33 -9.94 -1.57
C ASP A 70 -10.74 -10.48 -1.88
N ALA A 71 -11.02 -11.71 -1.46
CA ALA A 71 -12.29 -12.40 -1.69
C ALA A 71 -13.50 -11.62 -1.14
N GLY A 72 -13.30 -10.73 -0.17
CA GLY A 72 -14.32 -9.83 0.38
C GLY A 72 -14.55 -8.51 -0.37
N GLN A 73 -14.07 -8.37 -1.62
CA GLN A 73 -14.08 -7.13 -2.43
C GLN A 73 -13.26 -5.94 -1.86
N ALA A 74 -12.63 -6.09 -0.69
CA ALA A 74 -11.73 -5.10 -0.14
C ALA A 74 -10.39 -5.12 -0.90
N LEU A 75 -9.88 -3.93 -1.23
CA LEU A 75 -8.54 -3.77 -1.78
C LEU A 75 -7.50 -3.91 -0.68
N ARG A 76 -6.55 -4.80 -0.92
CA ARG A 76 -5.41 -5.05 -0.04
C ARG A 76 -4.15 -4.56 -0.74
N ALA A 77 -3.34 -3.78 -0.03
CA ALA A 77 -1.99 -3.44 -0.46
C ALA A 77 -1.00 -4.15 0.46
N ASP A 78 0.01 -4.79 -0.11
CA ASP A 78 1.10 -5.41 0.63
C ASP A 78 2.40 -4.64 0.36
N ALA A 79 3.02 -4.16 1.43
CA ALA A 79 4.29 -3.45 1.39
C ALA A 79 5.42 -4.41 1.74
N ARG A 80 6.58 -4.22 1.11
CA ARG A 80 7.79 -5.02 1.41
C ARG A 80 8.43 -4.68 2.75
N TRP A 81 8.05 -3.56 3.37
CA TRP A 81 8.60 -3.06 4.62
C TRP A 81 7.59 -3.11 5.74
N THR A 82 8.09 -3.27 6.96
CA THR A 82 7.30 -3.16 8.18
C THR A 82 7.03 -1.71 8.54
N ARG A 83 6.00 -1.48 9.36
CA ARG A 83 5.74 -0.15 9.94
C ARG A 83 6.97 0.38 10.69
N ALA A 84 7.68 -0.50 11.40
CA ALA A 84 8.87 -0.15 12.16
C ALA A 84 9.99 0.37 11.23
N GLU A 85 10.23 -0.29 10.10
CA GLU A 85 11.21 0.17 9.11
C GLU A 85 10.87 1.52 8.50
N LEU A 86 9.59 1.74 8.13
CA LEU A 86 9.16 3.04 7.59
C LEU A 86 9.32 4.18 8.60
N GLN A 87 9.05 3.91 9.89
CA GLN A 87 9.31 4.87 10.95
C GLN A 87 10.80 5.10 11.17
N SER A 88 11.60 4.03 11.17
CA SER A 88 13.06 4.13 11.29
C SER A 88 13.69 4.89 10.13
N TRP A 89 13.07 4.87 8.94
CA TRP A 89 13.54 5.65 7.80
C TRP A 89 13.18 7.13 7.89
N THR A 90 12.05 7.46 8.52
CA THR A 90 11.61 8.86 8.71
C THR A 90 12.33 9.55 9.86
N VAL A 91 12.81 8.79 10.85
CA VAL A 91 13.69 9.28 11.92
C VAL A 91 15.13 8.91 11.60
N PRO A 92 15.94 9.81 11.00
CA PRO A 92 17.37 9.54 10.92
C PRO A 92 17.91 9.44 12.35
N ASP A 93 18.32 8.23 12.72
CA ASP A 93 19.06 7.97 13.95
C ASP A 93 20.31 8.87 13.98
N SER A 94 20.44 9.66 15.06
CA SER A 94 21.55 10.58 15.32
C SER A 94 22.68 9.91 16.08
#